data_AF-A0A815U7V8-F1
#
_entry.id   AF-A0A815U7V8-F1
#
_cell.length_a   1.000
_cell.length_b   1.000
_cell.length_c   1.000
_cell.angle_alpha   90.00
_cell.angle_beta   90.00
_cell.angle_gamma   90.00
#
_symmetry.space_group_name_H-M   'P 1'
#
loop_
_entity.id
_entity.type
_entity.pdbx_description
1 polymer ?
#
loop_
_entity_poly.entity_id
_entity_poly.type
_entity_poly.pdbx_seq_one_letter_code
_entity_poly.pdbx_strand_id
1 'polypeptide(L)'
;TDCLSRLFLFDEAEKLIDEYEKTNSPNFIMYMCLLSGVRNNRNKKLSEKIYNRMKSLFPDEKEGLTSSTMLVSNIYSSVGE
;
A
#
# COMPACT_ATOMS: atom_id res chain seq x y z
N THR A 1 1.23 10.87 -6.00
CA THR A 1 0.70 9.61 -5.43
C THR A 1 0.00 9.83 -4.10
N ASP A 2 0.51 10.67 -3.19
CA ASP A 2 -0.17 11.04 -1.91
C ASP A 2 -1.57 11.67 -2.09
N CYS A 3 -1.84 12.27 -3.26
CA CYS A 3 -3.12 12.88 -3.60
C CYS A 3 -4.24 11.87 -3.95
N LEU A 4 -3.95 10.73 -4.57
CA LEU A 4 -4.98 9.76 -4.99
C LEU A 4 -5.51 8.95 -3.81
N SER A 5 -4.63 8.58 -2.88
CA SER A 5 -5.00 7.81 -1.69
C SER A 5 -5.91 8.60 -0.72
N ARG A 6 -5.91 9.94 -0.80
CA ARG A 6 -6.78 10.82 -0.01
C ARG A 6 -8.17 11.04 -0.63
N LEU A 7 -8.35 10.71 -1.91
CA LEU A 7 -9.60 10.96 -2.66
C LEU A 7 -10.50 9.72 -2.80
N PHE A 8 -10.20 8.63 -2.09
CA PHE A 8 -10.92 7.34 -2.21
C PHE A 8 -10.82 6.69 -3.60
N LEU A 9 -9.87 7.15 -4.42
CA LEU A 9 -9.66 6.70 -5.80
C LEU A 9 -8.69 5.50 -5.85
N PHE A 10 -9.10 4.41 -5.20
CA PHE A 10 -8.27 3.21 -5.06
C PHE A 10 -8.13 2.44 -6.36
N ASP A 11 -9.19 2.38 -7.16
CA ASP A 11 -9.17 1.72 -8.47
C ASP A 11 -8.24 2.48 -9.43
N GLU A 12 -8.23 3.81 -9.33
CA GLU A 12 -7.30 4.68 -10.07
C GLU A 12 -5.87 4.52 -9.55
N ALA A 13 -5.67 4.32 -8.26
CA ALA A 13 -4.36 4.08 -7.70
C ALA A 13 -3.79 2.70 -8.09
N GLU A 14 -4.61 1.64 -8.11
CA GLU A 14 -4.21 0.34 -8.65
C GLU A 14 -3.90 0.44 -10.16
N LYS A 15 -4.76 1.12 -10.93
CA LYS A 15 -4.53 1.34 -12.36
C LYS A 15 -3.25 2.13 -12.62
N LEU A 16 -2.94 3.14 -11.81
CA LEU A 16 -1.71 3.91 -11.91
C LEU A 16 -0.48 3.04 -11.62
N ILE A 17 -0.55 2.13 -10.65
CA ILE A 17 0.52 1.17 -10.37
C ILE A 17 0.70 0.23 -11.57
N ASP A 18 -0.39 -0.37 -12.07
CA ASP A 18 -0.32 -1.28 -13.20
C ASP A 18 0.19 -0.57 -14.47
N GLU A 19 -0.14 0.72 -14.67
CA GLU A 19 0.41 1.54 -15.75
C GLU A 19 1.89 1.85 -15.55
N TYR A 20 2.31 2.20 -14.33
CA TYR A 20 3.71 2.46 -14.01
C TYR A 20 4.57 1.21 -14.22
N GLU A 21 4.09 0.04 -13.77
CA GLU A 21 4.80 -1.25 -13.86
C GLU A 21 4.94 -1.78 -15.29
N LYS A 22 4.14 -1.31 -16.25
CA LYS A 22 4.30 -1.67 -17.67
C LYS A 22 5.62 -1.20 -18.26
N THR A 23 6.15 -0.09 -17.75
CA THR A 23 7.34 0.56 -18.33
C THR A 23 8.45 0.80 -17.31
N ASN A 24 8.17 0.65 -16.01
CA ASN A 24 9.10 0.90 -14.93
C ASN A 24 9.15 -0.30 -13.98
N SER A 25 10.31 -0.50 -13.35
CA SER A 25 10.41 -1.46 -12.25
C SER A 25 9.53 -1.02 -11.08
N PRO A 26 8.87 -1.96 -10.38
CA PRO A 26 8.13 -1.66 -9.17
C PRO A 26 8.95 -0.82 -8.18
N ASN A 27 8.33 0.19 -7.58
CA ASN A 27 9.01 1.11 -6.66
C ASN A 27 8.45 0.97 -5.24
N PHE A 28 9.31 0.59 -4.28
CA PHE A 28 8.94 0.36 -2.89
C PHE A 28 8.24 1.56 -2.23
N ILE A 29 8.75 2.79 -2.48
CA ILE A 29 8.22 4.02 -1.90
C ILE A 29 6.80 4.31 -2.41
N MET A 30 6.52 4.05 -3.70
CA MET A 30 5.17 4.22 -4.25
C MET A 30 4.15 3.33 -3.53
N TYR A 31 4.51 2.07 -3.31
CA TYR A 31 3.65 1.13 -2.57
C TYR A 31 3.46 1.54 -1.11
N MET A 32 4.50 2.06 -0.44
CA MET A 32 4.39 2.62 0.91
C MET A 32 3.43 3.82 0.97
N CYS A 33 3.50 4.73 0.00
CA CYS A 33 2.57 5.87 -0.09
C CYS A 33 1.12 5.40 -0.29
N LEU A 34 0.90 4.38 -1.12
CA LEU A 34 -0.42 3.82 -1.32
C LEU A 34 -0.97 3.19 -0.03
N LEU A 35 -0.17 2.35 0.63
CA LEU A 35 -0.54 1.70 1.89
C LEU A 35 -0.87 2.72 2.99
N SER A 36 -0.09 3.79 3.09
CA SER A 36 -0.33 4.88 4.05
C SER A 36 -1.69 5.56 3.86
N GLY A 37 -2.12 5.76 2.62
CA GLY A 37 -3.43 6.35 2.37
C GLY A 37 -4.60 5.37 2.51
N VAL A 38 -4.40 4.08 2.20
CA VAL A 38 -5.39 3.02 2.51
C VAL A 38 -5.63 2.89 4.01
N ARG A 39 -4.59 3.08 4.84
CA ARG A 39 -4.71 3.15 6.30
C ARG A 39 -5.71 4.19 6.77
N ASN A 40 -5.66 5.40 6.21
CA ASN A 40 -6.53 6.49 6.63
C ASN A 40 -8.02 6.19 6.39
N ASN A 41 -8.32 5.22 5.51
CA ASN A 41 -9.68 4.82 5.15
C ASN A 41 -10.11 3.48 5.78
N ARG A 42 -9.31 2.90 6.70
CA ARG A 42 -9.55 1.62 7.40
C ARG A 42 -9.91 0.44 6.49
N ASN A 43 -9.55 0.48 5.21
CA ASN A 43 -9.85 -0.59 4.24
C ASN A 43 -8.85 -1.74 4.37
N LYS A 44 -9.14 -2.63 5.32
CA LYS A 44 -8.30 -3.78 5.67
C LYS A 44 -8.00 -4.71 4.49
N LYS A 45 -9.00 -5.06 3.70
CA LYS A 45 -8.84 -5.98 2.55
C LYS A 45 -7.88 -5.44 1.51
N LEU A 46 -8.00 -4.15 1.18
CA LEU A 46 -7.10 -3.50 0.24
C LEU A 46 -5.69 -3.36 0.81
N SER A 47 -5.58 -3.02 2.10
CA SER A 47 -4.29 -2.92 2.79
C SER A 47 -3.52 -4.24 2.76
N GLU A 48 -4.20 -5.36 2.98
CA GLU A 48 -3.60 -6.70 2.91
C GLU A 48 -3.15 -7.04 1.48
N LYS A 49 -3.96 -6.73 0.47
CA LYS A 49 -3.62 -6.96 -0.94
C LYS A 49 -2.34 -6.22 -1.32
N ILE A 50 -2.24 -4.94 -0.96
CA ILE A 50 -1.05 -4.11 -1.24
C ILE A 50 0.17 -4.66 -0.50
N TYR A 51 0.05 -4.95 0.80
CA TYR A 51 1.15 -5.45 1.61
C TYR A 51 1.66 -6.81 1.14
N ASN A 52 0.77 -7.72 0.72
CA ASN A 52 1.18 -9.00 0.14
C ASN A 52 1.91 -8.82 -1.19
N ARG A 53 1.46 -7.88 -2.04
CA ARG A 53 2.16 -7.55 -3.29
C ARG A 53 3.54 -6.96 -3.02
N MET A 54 3.68 -6.10 -2.00
CA MET A 54 4.99 -5.58 -1.56
C MET A 54 5.95 -6.69 -1.14
N LYS A 55 5.50 -7.68 -0.36
CA LYS A 55 6.35 -8.83 0.02
C LYS A 55 6.83 -9.63 -1.18
N SER A 56 5.97 -9.80 -2.18
CA SER A 56 6.32 -10.55 -3.39
C SER A 56 7.31 -9.80 -4.27
N LEU A 57 7.19 -8.47 -4.34
CA LEU A 57 8.01 -7.63 -5.23
C LEU A 57 9.33 -7.18 -4.59
N PHE A 58 9.37 -7.08 -3.25
CA PHE A 58 10.52 -6.54 -2.51
C PHE A 58 10.94 -7.46 -1.35
N PRO A 59 11.34 -8.72 -1.62
CA PRO A 59 11.69 -9.68 -0.57
C PRO A 59 12.92 -9.27 0.25
N ASP A 60 13.81 -8.46 -0.32
CA ASP A 60 15.07 -8.03 0.30
C ASP A 60 14.92 -6.74 1.13
N GLU A 61 13.81 -6.00 0.98
CA GLU A 61 13.52 -4.73 1.67
C GLU A 61 12.94 -4.93 3.08
N LYS A 62 13.64 -5.72 3.92
CA LYS A 62 13.15 -6.17 5.24
C LYS A 62 12.84 -5.02 6.21
N GLU A 63 13.63 -3.94 6.18
CA GLU A 63 13.42 -2.77 7.04
C GLU A 63 12.17 -1.98 6.61
N GLY A 64 12.01 -1.73 5.31
CA GLY A 64 10.81 -1.09 4.78
C GLY A 64 9.55 -1.92 5.02
N LEU A 65 9.64 -3.25 4.93
CA LEU A 65 8.54 -4.14 5.24
C LEU A 65 8.11 -4.05 6.71
N THR A 66 9.03 -3.77 7.65
CA THR A 66 8.68 -3.51 9.06
C THR A 66 7.78 -2.28 9.20
N SER A 67 8.12 -1.18 8.53
CA SER A 67 7.27 0.04 8.52
C SER A 67 5.90 -0.21 7.89
N SER A 68 5.84 -0.97 6.79
CA SER A 68 4.56 -1.36 6.17
C SER A 68 3.71 -2.27 7.08
N THR A 69 4.35 -3.16 7.83
CA THR A 69 3.69 -4.05 8.80
C THR A 69 3.04 -3.25 9.93
N MET A 70 3.73 -2.24 10.45
CA MET A 70 3.18 -1.32 11.46
C MET A 70 1.95 -0.58 10.94
N LEU A 71 1.95 -0.15 9.66
CA LEU A 71 0.81 0.51 9.05
C LEU A 71 -0.41 -0.43 8.95
N VAL A 72 -0.19 -1.69 8.56
CA VAL A 72 -1.27 -2.70 8.49
C VAL A 72 -1.80 -3.03 9.90
N SER A 73 -0.94 -3.26 10.88
CA SER A 73 -1.34 -3.59 12.26
C SER A 73 -2.20 -2.48 12.88
N ASN A 74 -1.87 -1.21 12.64
CA ASN A 74 -2.68 -0.08 13.12
C ASN A 74 -4.09 -0.06 12.52
N ILE A 75 -4.26 -0.48 11.26
CA ILE A 75 -5.59 -0.60 10.64
C ILE A 75 -6.41 -1.67 11.36
N TYR A 76 -5.80 -2.83 11.62
CA TYR A 76 -6.45 -3.93 12.32
C TYR A 76 -6.89 -3.54 13.73
N SER A 77 -6.05 -2.83 14.49
CA SER A 77 -6.39 -2.32 15.82
C SER A 77 -7.51 -1.27 15.77
N SER A 78 -7.59 -0.45 14.71
CA SER A 78 -8.63 0.58 14.56
C SER A 78 -10.01 0.06 14.16
N VAL A 79 -10.12 -1.20 13.70
CA VAL A 79 -11.40 -1.83 13.30
C VAL A 79 -11.99 -2.66 14.46
N GLY A 80 -11.26 -2.80 15.56
CA GLY A 80 -11.66 -3.56 16.76
C GLY A 80 -12.40 -2.76 17.84
N GLU A 81 -12.82 -1.52 17.57
CA GLU A 81 -13.67 -0.70 18.46
C GLU A 81 -15.08 -0.52 17.87
#